data_AF-A0A834KM84-F1
#
_entry.id   AF-A0A834KM84-F1
#
_cell.length_a   1.000
_cell.length_b   1.000
_cell.length_c   1.000
_cell.angle_alpha   90.00
_cell.angle_beta   90.00
_cell.angle_gamma   90.00
#
_symmetry.space_group_name_H-M   'P 1'
#
loop_
_entity.id
_entity.type
_entity.pdbx_description
1 polymer ?
#
loop_
_entity_poly.entity_id
_entity_poly.type
_entity_poly.pdbx_seq_one_letter_code
_entity_poly.pdbx_strand_id
1 'polypeptide(L)'
;MGRYGMPVIVLEDLTANEYEMIQEKRGMNEEELKLSLKTLGRFHGIGLRLKNEKFQLFREFYMKLSNTVLSKDLSEKSIDDNSLENSSLVKEMKKLWDNNIGENASETCTNVDDISCICHGDFSKRKVLFKREKNGTPIDVKMIDWQTMRYCSPAIELVIIFIMNIPTPSRDQRFLQEILTVYVDAVRSEYTSITCERLIEQLSSTSLDYFTLLLQKDTVNKEIVQQWIEFIQSFRDFLRD
;
A
#
# COMPACT_ATOMS: atom_id res chain seq x y z
N MET A 1 41.80 5.70 -18.04
CA MET A 1 41.22 5.44 -16.71
C MET A 1 39.71 5.55 -16.84
N GLY A 2 38.83 4.60 -16.55
CA GLY A 2 38.88 3.17 -16.25
C GLY A 2 37.48 2.65 -16.62
N ARG A 3 37.41 1.49 -17.27
CA ARG A 3 36.16 0.81 -17.64
C ARG A 3 35.45 0.39 -16.34
N TYR A 4 34.52 1.20 -15.85
CA TYR A 4 33.60 0.73 -14.81
C TYR A 4 32.62 -0.24 -15.48
N GLY A 5 32.72 -1.52 -15.13
CA GLY A 5 31.75 -2.53 -15.53
C GLY A 5 30.36 -2.13 -15.05
N MET A 6 29.32 -2.51 -15.80
CA MET A 6 27.95 -2.29 -15.37
C MET A 6 27.77 -2.88 -13.97
N PRO A 7 27.20 -2.13 -13.01
CA PRO A 7 26.90 -2.69 -11.70
C PRO A 7 25.94 -3.87 -11.87
N VAL A 8 26.33 -5.02 -11.32
CA VAL A 8 25.49 -6.23 -11.31
C VAL A 8 24.84 -6.32 -9.93
N ILE A 9 23.53 -6.45 -9.90
CA ILE A 9 22.78 -6.76 -8.68
C ILE A 9 22.56 -8.28 -8.69
N VAL A 10 23.06 -8.96 -7.66
CA VAL A 10 22.80 -10.38 -7.41
C VAL A 10 21.75 -10.45 -6.31
N LEU A 11 20.61 -11.06 -6.63
CA LEU A 11 19.51 -11.28 -5.69
C LEU A 11 19.47 -12.74 -5.26
N GLU A 12 19.01 -12.99 -4.04
CA GLU A 12 18.75 -14.34 -3.57
C GLU A 12 17.62 -15.01 -4.38
N ASP A 13 17.75 -16.31 -4.62
CA ASP A 13 16.67 -17.12 -5.16
C ASP A 13 15.75 -17.56 -4.03
N LEU A 14 14.60 -16.87 -3.91
CA LEU A 14 13.61 -17.18 -2.90
C LEU A 14 12.96 -18.57 -3.11
N THR A 15 12.92 -19.07 -4.34
CA THR A 15 12.33 -20.39 -4.62
C THR A 15 13.16 -21.53 -4.04
N ALA A 16 14.49 -21.35 -3.97
CA ALA A 16 15.40 -22.28 -3.29
C ALA A 16 15.13 -22.38 -1.78
N ASN A 17 14.44 -21.37 -1.20
CA ASN A 17 14.04 -21.33 0.21
C ASN A 17 12.55 -21.62 0.42
N GLU A 18 11.89 -22.26 -0.56
CA GLU A 18 10.48 -22.69 -0.52
C GLU A 18 9.48 -21.52 -0.45
N TYR A 19 9.86 -20.34 -0.95
CA TYR A 19 8.91 -19.26 -1.17
C TYR A 19 8.25 -19.41 -2.53
N GLU A 20 6.93 -19.26 -2.53
CA GLU A 20 6.09 -19.40 -3.72
C GLU A 20 5.11 -18.24 -3.85
N MET A 21 4.87 -17.82 -5.10
CA MET A 21 3.80 -16.88 -5.42
C MET A 21 2.47 -17.63 -5.54
N ILE A 22 1.37 -17.00 -5.13
CA ILE A 22 0.00 -17.52 -5.36
C ILE A 22 -0.23 -17.64 -6.88
N GLN A 23 -0.30 -18.86 -7.40
CA GLN A 23 -0.51 -19.15 -8.83
C GLN A 23 -2.00 -19.28 -9.16
N GLU A 24 -2.82 -19.53 -8.15
CA GLU A 24 -4.24 -19.80 -8.31
C GLU A 24 -5.02 -18.54 -8.68
N LYS A 25 -6.13 -18.72 -9.41
CA LYS A 25 -7.06 -17.63 -9.77
C LYS A 25 -7.95 -17.21 -8.57
N ARG A 26 -7.33 -16.98 -7.40
CA ARG A 26 -7.98 -16.50 -6.17
C ARG A 26 -7.27 -15.28 -5.60
N GLY A 27 -7.95 -14.52 -4.74
CA GLY A 27 -7.33 -13.49 -3.91
C GLY A 27 -6.47 -14.09 -2.78
N MET A 28 -5.82 -13.22 -2.01
CA MET A 28 -5.21 -13.64 -0.74
C MET A 28 -6.31 -14.08 0.23
N ASN A 29 -6.08 -15.16 0.96
CA ASN A 29 -6.93 -15.51 2.10
C ASN A 29 -6.61 -14.62 3.31
N GLU A 30 -7.36 -14.78 4.41
CA GLU A 30 -7.23 -13.93 5.59
C GLU A 30 -5.80 -13.94 6.17
N GLU A 31 -5.20 -15.12 6.35
CA GLU A 31 -3.86 -15.27 6.93
C GLU A 31 -2.77 -14.70 6.01
N GLU A 32 -2.90 -14.91 4.70
CA GLU A 32 -1.99 -14.34 3.69
C GLU A 32 -2.06 -12.81 3.66
N LEU A 33 -3.28 -12.25 3.76
CA LEU A 33 -3.48 -10.80 3.76
C LEU A 33 -2.97 -10.17 5.06
N LYS A 34 -3.23 -10.79 6.23
CA LYS A 34 -2.66 -10.35 7.52
C LYS A 34 -1.13 -10.32 7.47
N LEU A 35 -0.51 -11.39 6.99
CA LEU A 35 0.95 -11.48 6.92
C LEU A 35 1.55 -10.47 5.93
N SER A 36 0.85 -10.24 4.81
CA SER A 36 1.21 -9.24 3.81
C SER A 36 1.15 -7.82 4.38
N LEU A 37 0.06 -7.46 5.07
CA LEU A 37 -0.12 -6.15 5.67
C LEU A 37 0.81 -5.91 6.85
N LYS A 38 1.12 -6.95 7.64
CA LYS A 38 2.19 -6.88 8.65
C LYS A 38 3.54 -6.53 8.00
N THR A 39 3.87 -7.17 6.89
CA THR A 39 5.14 -6.94 6.18
C THR A 39 5.20 -5.57 5.53
N LEU A 40 4.11 -5.12 4.92
CA LEU A 40 3.98 -3.78 4.37
C LEU A 40 4.05 -2.71 5.47
N GLY A 41 3.36 -2.91 6.60
CA GLY A 41 3.41 -2.00 7.74
C GLY A 41 4.82 -1.84 8.29
N ARG A 42 5.57 -2.94 8.43
CA ARG A 42 6.99 -2.88 8.82
C ARG A 42 7.81 -2.09 7.81
N PHE A 43 7.58 -2.29 6.52
CA PHE A 43 8.29 -1.55 5.47
C PHE A 43 8.03 -0.04 5.54
N HIS A 44 6.77 0.38 5.67
CA HIS A 44 6.42 1.79 5.87
C HIS A 44 7.01 2.37 7.16
N GLY A 45 6.95 1.62 8.26
CA GLY A 45 7.58 2.01 9.53
C GLY A 45 9.10 2.18 9.41
N ILE A 46 9.79 1.30 8.68
CA ILE A 46 11.23 1.45 8.38
C ILE A 46 11.47 2.74 7.56
N GLY A 47 10.63 3.02 6.56
CA GLY A 47 10.71 4.25 5.77
C GLY A 47 10.55 5.51 6.61
N LEU A 48 9.60 5.51 7.55
CA LEU A 48 9.38 6.60 8.51
C LEU A 48 10.55 6.75 9.48
N ARG A 49 11.04 5.65 10.04
CA ARG A 49 12.22 5.66 10.90
C ARG A 49 13.43 6.20 10.15
N LEU A 50 13.64 5.79 8.90
CA LEU A 50 14.73 6.28 8.06
C LEU A 50 14.61 7.80 7.81
N LYS A 51 13.41 8.29 7.50
CA LYS A 51 13.11 9.72 7.35
C LYS A 51 13.45 10.51 8.61
N ASN A 52 13.08 10.00 9.78
CA ASN A 52 13.29 10.65 11.07
C ASN A 52 14.74 10.60 11.56
N GLU A 53 15.38 9.42 11.52
CA GLU A 53 16.67 9.19 12.17
C GLU A 53 17.87 9.39 11.24
N LYS A 54 17.68 9.20 9.93
CA LYS A 54 18.77 9.23 8.93
C LYS A 54 18.37 10.02 7.68
N PHE A 55 17.89 11.24 7.90
CA PHE A 55 17.35 12.09 6.84
C PHE A 55 18.31 12.28 5.65
N GLN A 56 19.62 12.37 5.88
CA GLN A 56 20.61 12.52 4.80
C GLN A 56 20.55 11.36 3.78
N LEU A 57 20.40 10.12 4.27
CA LEU A 57 20.24 8.93 3.43
C LEU A 57 18.85 8.89 2.82
N PHE A 58 17.82 9.21 3.61
CA PHE A 58 16.44 9.28 3.14
C PHE A 58 16.27 10.26 1.96
N ARG A 59 16.96 11.40 2.01
CA ARG A 59 16.89 12.45 0.99
C ARG A 59 17.24 11.91 -0.41
N GLU A 60 18.17 10.97 -0.52
CA GLU A 60 18.50 10.35 -1.82
C GLU A 60 17.33 9.55 -2.39
N PHE A 61 16.62 8.81 -1.54
CA PHE A 61 15.40 8.11 -1.91
C PHE A 61 14.30 9.10 -2.26
N TYR A 62 14.07 10.11 -1.42
CA TYR A 62 13.07 11.14 -1.67
C TYR A 62 13.26 11.81 -3.04
N MET A 63 14.49 12.22 -3.39
CA MET A 63 14.77 12.88 -4.67
C MET A 63 14.53 11.96 -5.87
N LYS A 64 14.80 10.65 -5.75
CA LYS A 64 14.56 9.69 -6.84
C LYS A 64 13.08 9.35 -6.93
N LEU A 65 12.46 9.00 -5.81
CA LEU A 65 11.12 8.42 -5.74
C LEU A 65 10.00 9.46 -5.82
N SER A 66 10.27 10.74 -5.54
CA SER A 66 9.31 11.83 -5.78
C SER A 66 9.20 12.20 -7.26
N ASN A 67 10.23 11.93 -8.06
CA ASN A 67 10.29 12.25 -9.50
C ASN A 67 9.94 11.06 -10.42
N THR A 68 9.92 9.83 -9.89
CA THR A 68 9.77 8.59 -10.68
C THR A 68 8.36 8.37 -11.25
N VAL A 69 7.37 9.17 -10.84
CA VAL A 69 5.96 9.04 -11.26
C VAL A 69 5.67 9.66 -12.65
N LEU A 70 6.63 10.35 -13.26
CA LEU A 70 6.42 11.01 -14.57
C LEU A 70 6.46 10.07 -15.80
N SER A 71 6.88 8.81 -15.66
CA SER A 71 6.79 7.85 -16.77
C SER A 71 5.39 7.25 -16.84
N LYS A 72 4.54 7.82 -17.70
CA LYS A 72 3.19 7.34 -18.08
C LYS A 72 3.10 5.82 -18.35
N ASP A 73 4.23 5.16 -18.62
CA ASP A 73 4.33 3.75 -19.02
C ASP A 73 3.93 2.72 -17.94
N LEU A 74 3.92 3.07 -16.65
CA LEU A 74 3.50 2.14 -15.58
C LEU A 74 1.97 1.99 -15.48
N SER A 75 1.22 2.99 -15.96
CA SER A 75 -0.24 3.05 -15.82
C SER A 75 -0.99 2.07 -16.72
N GLU A 76 -0.42 1.71 -17.88
CA GLU A 76 -1.10 0.84 -18.87
C GLU A 76 -0.98 -0.66 -18.56
N LYS A 77 0.01 -1.09 -17.77
CA LYS A 77 0.31 -2.53 -17.58
C LYS A 77 -0.25 -3.17 -16.32
N SER A 78 -0.73 -2.40 -15.34
CA SER A 78 -0.94 -2.93 -13.98
C SER A 78 -2.36 -3.40 -13.65
N ILE A 79 -3.38 -3.09 -14.48
CA ILE A 79 -4.78 -3.36 -14.12
C ILE A 79 -5.61 -3.91 -15.29
N ASP A 80 -5.19 -5.04 -15.87
CA ASP A 80 -6.09 -5.85 -16.70
C ASP A 80 -6.57 -7.10 -15.97
N ASP A 81 -6.72 -7.00 -14.64
CA ASP A 81 -7.39 -8.04 -13.87
C ASP A 81 -8.89 -7.72 -13.78
N ASN A 82 -9.59 -7.82 -14.92
CA ASN A 82 -11.04 -7.62 -15.01
C ASN A 82 -11.84 -8.67 -14.18
N SER A 83 -11.16 -9.60 -13.50
CA SER A 83 -11.77 -10.54 -12.57
C SER A 83 -12.05 -9.95 -11.19
N LEU A 84 -11.50 -8.77 -10.87
CA LEU A 84 -11.78 -8.06 -9.63
C LEU A 84 -13.17 -7.40 -9.67
N GLU A 85 -14.01 -7.72 -8.69
CA GLU A 85 -15.37 -7.16 -8.52
C GLU A 85 -15.34 -5.61 -8.52
N ASN A 86 -14.32 -5.02 -7.90
CA ASN A 86 -14.11 -3.57 -7.83
C ASN A 86 -13.05 -3.04 -8.80
N SER A 87 -12.86 -3.68 -9.95
CA SER A 87 -11.82 -3.28 -10.91
C SER A 87 -11.92 -1.82 -11.37
N SER A 88 -13.13 -1.27 -11.57
CA SER A 88 -13.31 0.15 -11.93
C SER A 88 -12.90 1.10 -10.82
N LEU A 89 -13.24 0.77 -9.57
CA LEU A 89 -12.87 1.54 -8.38
C LEU A 89 -11.36 1.54 -8.17
N VAL A 90 -10.70 0.38 -8.29
CA VAL A 90 -9.22 0.29 -8.23
C VAL A 90 -8.57 1.10 -9.35
N LYS A 91 -9.08 0.99 -10.59
CA LYS A 91 -8.59 1.77 -11.74
C LYS A 91 -8.65 3.27 -11.47
N GLU A 92 -9.79 3.76 -10.98
CA GLU A 92 -9.97 5.20 -10.74
C GLU A 92 -9.14 5.68 -9.53
N MET A 93 -9.02 4.86 -8.48
CA MET A 93 -8.14 5.14 -7.33
C MET A 93 -6.68 5.28 -7.76
N LYS A 94 -6.16 4.34 -8.57
CA LYS A 94 -4.78 4.44 -9.08
C LYS A 94 -4.58 5.65 -9.99
N LYS A 95 -5.55 5.99 -10.84
CA LYS A 95 -5.49 7.23 -11.65
C LYS A 95 -5.43 8.48 -10.78
N LEU A 96 -6.23 8.55 -9.71
CA LEU A 96 -6.16 9.67 -8.77
C LEU A 96 -4.77 9.74 -8.12
N TRP A 97 -4.23 8.60 -7.70
CA TRP A 97 -2.90 8.52 -7.10
C TRP A 97 -1.81 8.99 -8.06
N ASP A 98 -1.87 8.60 -9.33
CA ASP A 98 -0.90 9.00 -10.35
C ASP A 98 -1.05 10.48 -10.77
N ASN A 99 -2.28 10.99 -10.84
CA ASN A 99 -2.55 12.37 -11.29
C ASN A 99 -2.33 13.44 -10.19
N ASN A 100 -2.51 13.10 -8.92
CA ASN A 100 -2.27 14.00 -7.78
C ASN A 100 -0.78 14.28 -7.53
N ILE A 101 0.11 13.82 -8.42
CA ILE A 101 1.57 14.05 -8.38
C ILE A 101 1.99 15.10 -9.45
N GLY A 102 1.06 15.63 -10.26
CA GLY A 102 1.31 16.68 -11.26
C GLY A 102 1.00 18.11 -10.79
N GLU A 103 1.46 19.12 -11.54
CA GLU A 103 1.33 20.58 -11.31
C GLU A 103 -0.11 21.11 -11.11
N ASN A 104 -1.13 20.28 -11.30
CA ASN A 104 -2.56 20.59 -11.10
C ASN A 104 -3.16 19.94 -9.86
N ALA A 105 -2.35 19.39 -8.93
CA ALA A 105 -2.86 18.96 -7.64
C ALA A 105 -3.54 20.16 -6.97
N SER A 106 -4.85 20.08 -6.75
CA SER A 106 -5.54 21.06 -5.91
C SER A 106 -4.82 21.12 -4.56
N GLU A 107 -4.72 22.31 -3.97
CA GLU A 107 -4.08 22.53 -2.64
C GLU A 107 -4.63 21.60 -1.55
N THR A 108 -5.79 20.98 -1.78
CA THR A 108 -6.50 20.05 -0.90
C THR A 108 -5.89 18.63 -0.85
N CYS A 109 -5.04 18.23 -1.80
CA CYS A 109 -4.52 16.85 -1.88
C CYS A 109 -3.00 16.81 -2.14
N THR A 110 -2.20 17.56 -1.38
CA THR A 110 -0.75 17.30 -1.38
C THR A 110 -0.53 15.88 -0.83
N ASN A 111 -0.09 14.96 -1.69
CA ASN A 111 0.19 13.53 -1.40
C ASN A 111 1.30 13.27 -0.36
N VAL A 112 1.71 14.32 0.34
CA VAL A 112 2.80 14.32 1.31
C VAL A 112 2.25 14.91 2.60
N ASP A 113 1.99 14.01 3.53
CA ASP A 113 1.67 14.26 4.93
C ASP A 113 2.88 13.89 5.83
N ASP A 114 2.74 14.07 7.15
CA ASP A 114 3.81 13.76 8.10
C ASP A 114 4.22 12.28 8.06
N ILE A 115 3.25 11.40 7.76
CA ILE A 115 3.44 9.94 7.69
C ILE A 115 3.83 9.45 6.29
N SER A 116 4.04 10.36 5.35
CA SER A 116 4.46 10.00 4.01
C SER A 116 5.87 9.45 4.04
N CYS A 117 6.04 8.33 3.35
CA CYS A 117 7.23 7.50 3.41
C CYS A 117 7.45 6.81 2.06
N ILE A 118 8.45 5.93 2.03
CA ILE A 118 8.72 5.11 0.86
C ILE A 118 7.67 4.01 0.81
N CYS A 119 6.80 4.06 -0.21
CA CYS A 119 5.75 3.07 -0.46
C CYS A 119 6.15 2.15 -1.62
N HIS A 120 5.56 0.95 -1.68
CA HIS A 120 5.88 -0.03 -2.72
C HIS A 120 5.30 0.40 -4.08
N GLY A 121 4.11 1.00 -4.08
CA GLY A 121 3.46 1.61 -5.23
C GLY A 121 2.67 0.67 -6.15
N ASP A 122 2.71 -0.65 -5.92
CA ASP A 122 1.89 -1.65 -6.63
C ASP A 122 1.81 -2.98 -5.84
N PHE A 123 1.60 -2.89 -4.54
CA PHE A 123 1.55 -4.07 -3.68
C PHE A 123 0.34 -4.95 -4.03
N SER A 124 0.60 -6.23 -4.35
CA SER A 124 -0.44 -7.20 -4.68
C SER A 124 0.05 -8.64 -4.51
N LYS A 125 -0.86 -9.62 -4.59
CA LYS A 125 -0.56 -11.06 -4.51
C LYS A 125 0.53 -11.55 -5.50
N ARG A 126 0.74 -10.81 -6.60
CA ARG A 126 1.75 -11.12 -7.63
C ARG A 126 3.14 -10.56 -7.29
N LYS A 127 3.23 -9.67 -6.29
CA LYS A 127 4.47 -9.00 -5.87
C LYS A 127 4.94 -9.49 -4.49
N VAL A 128 4.35 -10.58 -4.01
CA VAL A 128 4.74 -11.24 -2.77
C VAL A 128 4.91 -12.72 -3.00
N LEU A 129 5.85 -13.33 -2.28
CA LEU A 129 6.01 -14.78 -2.19
C LEU A 129 5.84 -15.21 -0.76
N PHE A 130 5.09 -16.28 -0.54
CA PHE A 130 4.83 -16.86 0.75
C PHE A 130 5.70 -18.10 0.96
N LYS A 131 6.22 -18.26 2.17
CA LYS A 131 6.69 -19.55 2.67
C LYS A 131 5.57 -20.17 3.49
N ARG A 132 5.36 -21.47 3.36
CA ARG A 132 4.25 -22.19 4.01
C ARG A 132 4.71 -23.39 4.81
N GLU A 133 3.92 -23.73 5.81
CA GLU A 133 3.95 -25.05 6.43
C GLU A 133 3.40 -26.13 5.50
N LYS A 134 3.64 -27.41 5.83
CA LYS A 134 3.13 -28.57 5.09
C LYS A 134 1.60 -28.62 4.98
N ASN A 135 0.89 -27.99 5.91
CA ASN A 135 -0.57 -27.87 5.91
C ASN A 135 -1.09 -26.72 5.01
N GLY A 136 -0.20 -25.93 4.39
CA GLY A 136 -0.53 -24.78 3.56
C GLY A 136 -0.60 -23.43 4.29
N THR A 137 -0.45 -23.41 5.62
CA THR A 137 -0.48 -22.18 6.42
C THR A 137 0.71 -21.27 6.06
N PRO A 138 0.49 -19.99 5.70
CA PRO A 138 1.58 -19.06 5.43
C PRO A 138 2.32 -18.71 6.73
N ILE A 139 3.65 -18.84 6.73
CA ILE A 139 4.50 -18.57 7.90
C ILE A 139 5.50 -17.42 7.68
N ASP A 140 5.81 -17.09 6.42
CA ASP A 140 6.58 -15.89 6.08
C ASP A 140 6.13 -15.34 4.72
N VAL A 141 6.40 -14.06 4.48
CA VAL A 141 6.16 -13.41 3.20
C VAL A 141 7.32 -12.50 2.83
N LYS A 142 7.69 -12.48 1.55
CA LYS A 142 8.68 -11.55 0.99
C LYS A 142 8.05 -10.71 -0.09
N MET A 143 8.25 -9.40 0.00
CA MET A 143 7.95 -8.47 -1.08
C MET A 143 9.04 -8.55 -2.14
N ILE A 144 8.63 -8.45 -3.40
CA ILE A 144 9.52 -8.39 -4.56
C ILE A 144 9.05 -7.29 -5.52
N ASP A 145 9.84 -7.04 -6.55
CA ASP A 145 9.50 -6.10 -7.62
C ASP A 145 9.33 -4.64 -7.15
N TRP A 146 10.48 -4.04 -6.87
CA TRP A 146 10.64 -2.70 -6.32
C TRP A 146 10.52 -1.59 -7.38
N GLN A 147 10.11 -1.90 -8.62
CA GLN A 147 10.15 -0.95 -9.74
C GLN A 147 9.13 0.20 -9.61
N THR A 148 8.07 0.00 -8.83
CA THR A 148 6.98 0.98 -8.66
C THR A 148 7.11 1.84 -7.41
N MET A 149 8.23 1.70 -6.68
CA MET A 149 8.47 2.43 -5.44
C MET A 149 8.31 3.93 -5.66
N ARG A 150 7.69 4.59 -4.69
CA ARG A 150 7.38 6.01 -4.75
C ARG A 150 7.33 6.62 -3.35
N TYR A 151 7.57 7.92 -3.27
CA TYR A 151 7.35 8.65 -2.02
C TYR A 151 5.93 9.22 -2.01
N CYS A 152 5.10 8.78 -1.07
CA CYS A 152 3.72 9.22 -0.94
C CYS A 152 3.13 8.85 0.44
N SER A 153 1.87 9.23 0.66
CA SER A 153 1.11 8.76 1.81
C SER A 153 0.85 7.25 1.72
N PRO A 154 1.15 6.47 2.78
CA PRO A 154 0.90 5.03 2.82
C PRO A 154 -0.60 4.69 2.91
N ALA A 155 -1.45 5.67 3.22
CA ALA A 155 -2.91 5.50 3.29
C ALA A 155 -3.48 5.02 1.95
N ILE A 156 -3.00 5.60 0.84
CA ILE A 156 -3.52 5.30 -0.51
C ILE A 156 -3.17 3.87 -0.91
N GLU A 157 -1.93 3.44 -0.67
CA GLU A 157 -1.50 2.07 -0.93
C GLU A 157 -2.33 1.07 -0.11
N LEU A 158 -2.56 1.37 1.18
CA LEU A 158 -3.35 0.53 2.07
C LEU A 158 -4.80 0.37 1.59
N VAL A 159 -5.44 1.48 1.20
CA VAL A 159 -6.83 1.45 0.70
C VAL A 159 -6.93 0.69 -0.62
N ILE A 160 -5.97 0.82 -1.53
CA ILE A 160 -5.95 0.05 -2.78
C ILE A 160 -5.89 -1.45 -2.48
N ILE A 161 -5.05 -1.87 -1.53
CA ILE A 161 -4.96 -3.27 -1.10
C ILE A 161 -6.28 -3.75 -0.49
N PHE A 162 -6.94 -2.92 0.32
CA PHE A 162 -8.24 -3.24 0.89
C PHE A 162 -9.29 -3.44 -0.21
N ILE A 163 -9.44 -2.50 -1.14
CA ILE A 163 -10.41 -2.61 -2.24
C ILE A 163 -10.12 -3.84 -3.13
N MET A 164 -8.85 -4.18 -3.34
CA MET A 164 -8.44 -5.34 -4.14
C MET A 164 -8.76 -6.69 -3.50
N ASN A 165 -8.81 -6.77 -2.16
CA ASN A 165 -9.00 -8.05 -1.45
C ASN A 165 -10.35 -8.15 -0.72
N ILE A 166 -11.01 -7.02 -0.46
CA ILE A 166 -12.25 -6.92 0.32
C ILE A 166 -13.24 -6.10 -0.52
N PRO A 167 -14.06 -6.74 -1.38
CA PRO A 167 -14.92 -6.00 -2.30
C PRO A 167 -15.96 -5.11 -1.62
N THR A 168 -16.36 -5.44 -0.39
CA THR A 168 -17.45 -4.73 0.29
C THR A 168 -17.19 -4.66 1.79
N PRO A 169 -16.98 -3.47 2.39
CA PRO A 169 -16.66 -3.33 3.82
C PRO A 169 -17.74 -3.87 4.75
N SER A 170 -19.01 -3.71 4.38
CA SER A 170 -20.16 -4.14 5.20
C SER A 170 -20.20 -5.65 5.44
N ARG A 171 -19.53 -6.45 4.60
CA ARG A 171 -19.49 -7.90 4.78
C ARG A 171 -18.56 -8.34 5.90
N ASP A 172 -17.54 -7.55 6.22
CA ASP A 172 -16.50 -7.98 7.14
C ASP A 172 -15.77 -6.84 7.87
N GLN A 173 -16.53 -6.05 8.63
CA GLN A 173 -15.98 -4.94 9.41
C GLN A 173 -14.97 -5.40 10.46
N ARG A 174 -15.17 -6.59 11.06
CA ARG A 174 -14.28 -7.12 12.10
C ARG A 174 -12.92 -7.49 11.51
N PHE A 175 -12.89 -8.22 10.40
CA PHE A 175 -11.63 -8.55 9.74
C PHE A 175 -10.91 -7.30 9.25
N LEU A 176 -11.63 -6.32 8.70
CA LEU A 176 -11.07 -5.04 8.31
C LEU A 176 -10.38 -4.30 9.48
N GLN A 177 -11.02 -4.28 10.66
CA GLN A 177 -10.42 -3.73 11.88
C GLN A 177 -9.18 -4.53 12.30
N GLU A 178 -9.24 -5.86 12.23
CA GLU A 178 -8.12 -6.74 12.58
C GLU A 178 -6.90 -6.49 11.68
N ILE A 179 -7.07 -6.50 10.36
CA ILE A 179 -5.94 -6.31 9.43
C ILE A 179 -5.37 -4.90 9.49
N LEU A 180 -6.20 -3.91 9.79
CA LEU A 180 -5.75 -2.53 9.98
C LEU A 180 -4.97 -2.37 11.29
N THR A 181 -5.40 -3.04 12.35
CA THR A 181 -4.64 -3.13 13.62
C THR A 181 -3.29 -3.81 13.37
N VAL A 182 -3.26 -4.92 12.65
CA VAL A 182 -2.01 -5.61 12.25
C VAL A 182 -1.06 -4.67 11.51
N TYR A 183 -1.57 -3.87 10.58
CA TYR A 183 -0.76 -2.88 9.86
C TYR A 183 -0.24 -1.77 10.77
N VAL A 184 -1.10 -1.17 11.61
CA VAL A 184 -0.75 -0.09 12.55
C VAL A 184 0.31 -0.54 13.55
N ASP A 185 0.13 -1.72 14.16
CA ASP A 185 1.09 -2.30 15.09
C ASP A 185 2.43 -2.57 14.41
N ALA A 186 2.41 -3.07 13.17
CA ALA A 186 3.61 -3.31 12.39
C ALA A 186 4.39 -2.02 12.10
N VAL A 187 3.72 -0.94 11.71
CA VAL A 187 4.35 0.38 11.51
C VAL A 187 5.00 0.86 12.81
N ARG A 188 4.26 0.82 13.91
CA ARG A 188 4.72 1.31 15.22
C ARG A 188 5.85 0.46 15.81
N SER A 189 5.89 -0.83 15.51
CA SER A 189 6.98 -1.72 15.91
C SER A 189 8.31 -1.31 15.28
N GLU A 190 8.29 -0.69 14.10
CA GLU A 190 9.49 -0.20 13.41
C GLU A 190 9.74 1.30 13.66
N TYR A 191 8.70 2.10 13.90
CA TYR A 191 8.80 3.54 14.19
C TYR A 191 8.01 3.91 15.44
N THR A 192 8.64 3.80 16.61
CA THR A 192 7.97 4.00 17.91
C THR A 192 7.63 5.46 18.23
N SER A 193 8.22 6.42 17.51
CA SER A 193 8.00 7.85 17.75
C SER A 193 6.63 8.34 17.28
N ILE A 194 5.94 7.59 16.40
CA ILE A 194 4.57 7.92 16.01
C ILE A 194 3.57 7.33 17.00
N THR A 195 2.63 8.16 17.45
CA THR A 195 1.54 7.68 18.30
C THR A 195 0.51 6.92 17.45
N CYS A 196 -0.26 6.04 18.10
CA CYS A 196 -1.32 5.30 17.41
C CYS A 196 -2.33 6.28 16.80
N GLU A 197 -2.75 7.25 17.60
CA GLU A 197 -3.76 8.26 17.27
C GLU A 197 -3.32 9.09 16.07
N ARG A 198 -2.05 9.52 16.02
CA ARG A 198 -1.53 10.31 14.90
C ARG A 198 -1.47 9.50 13.61
N LEU A 199 -1.03 8.24 13.69
CA LEU A 199 -0.97 7.35 12.53
C LEU A 199 -2.38 7.12 11.97
N ILE A 200 -3.34 6.78 12.82
CA ILE A 200 -4.73 6.53 12.44
C ILE A 200 -5.37 7.78 11.86
N GLU A 201 -5.18 8.94 12.50
CA GLU A 201 -5.75 10.20 12.02
C GLU A 201 -5.33 10.50 10.59
N GLN A 202 -4.03 10.34 10.29
CA GLN A 202 -3.50 10.61 8.95
C GLN A 202 -3.93 9.54 7.94
N LEU A 203 -3.92 8.25 8.32
CA LEU A 203 -4.44 7.18 7.47
C LEU A 203 -5.91 7.42 7.11
N SER A 204 -6.75 7.77 8.10
CA SER A 204 -8.17 8.05 7.89
C SER A 204 -8.40 9.30 7.07
N SER A 205 -7.73 10.42 7.38
CA SER A 205 -7.91 11.70 6.67
C SER A 205 -7.60 11.54 5.19
N THR A 206 -6.40 11.04 4.86
CA THR A 206 -5.99 10.88 3.46
C THR A 206 -6.87 9.88 2.72
N SER A 207 -7.30 8.80 3.39
CA SER A 207 -8.24 7.85 2.79
C SER A 207 -9.59 8.50 2.45
N LEU A 208 -10.13 9.32 3.35
CA LEU A 208 -11.42 10.01 3.15
C LEU A 208 -11.35 11.04 2.02
N ASP A 209 -10.23 11.76 1.89
CA ASP A 209 -10.03 12.71 0.78
C ASP A 209 -10.12 11.97 -0.57
N TYR A 210 -9.44 10.83 -0.69
CA TYR A 210 -9.47 10.00 -1.90
C TYR A 210 -10.86 9.42 -2.19
N PHE A 211 -11.57 8.90 -1.18
CA PHE A 211 -12.93 8.42 -1.37
C PHE A 211 -13.91 9.54 -1.73
N THR A 212 -13.72 10.74 -1.20
CA THR A 212 -14.53 11.92 -1.57
C THR A 212 -14.32 12.30 -3.03
N LEU A 213 -13.08 12.26 -3.52
CA LEU A 213 -12.79 12.46 -4.94
C LEU A 213 -13.41 11.36 -5.82
N LEU A 214 -13.44 10.12 -5.34
CA LEU A 214 -14.06 9.01 -6.06
C LEU A 214 -15.59 9.16 -6.19
N LEU A 215 -16.28 9.77 -5.23
CA LEU A 215 -17.72 10.06 -5.34
C LEU A 215 -18.06 10.96 -6.54
N GLN A 216 -17.09 11.76 -7.01
CA GLN A 216 -17.23 12.64 -8.18
C GLN A 216 -17.06 11.89 -9.51
N LYS A 217 -16.73 10.59 -9.48
CA LYS A 217 -16.45 9.79 -10.68
C LYS A 217 -17.66 8.97 -11.05
N ASP A 218 -18.15 9.14 -12.27
CA ASP A 218 -19.34 8.40 -12.75
C ASP A 218 -19.06 6.91 -13.02
N THR A 219 -17.79 6.52 -13.09
CA THR A 219 -17.33 5.15 -13.40
C THR A 219 -17.31 4.22 -12.20
N VAL A 220 -17.51 4.73 -10.97
CA VAL A 220 -17.44 3.94 -9.74
C VAL A 220 -18.82 3.71 -9.13
N ASN A 221 -18.97 2.60 -8.42
CA ASN A 221 -20.18 2.32 -7.64
C ASN A 221 -20.19 3.21 -6.38
N LYS A 222 -21.13 4.16 -6.31
CA LYS A 222 -21.20 5.16 -5.24
C LYS A 222 -21.62 4.54 -3.90
N GLU A 223 -22.45 3.49 -3.91
CA GLU A 223 -22.83 2.78 -2.68
C GLU A 223 -21.63 2.09 -2.03
N ILE A 224 -20.73 1.47 -2.82
CA ILE A 224 -19.51 0.83 -2.32
C ILE A 224 -18.54 1.88 -1.78
N VAL A 225 -18.38 3.01 -2.48
CA VAL A 225 -17.54 4.12 -2.01
C VAL A 225 -18.06 4.65 -0.67
N GLN A 226 -19.38 4.81 -0.53
CA GLN A 226 -20.00 5.27 0.71
C GLN A 226 -19.75 4.30 1.88
N GLN A 227 -19.81 2.98 1.65
CA GLN A 227 -19.48 1.98 2.68
C GLN A 227 -18.01 2.07 3.13
N TRP A 228 -17.08 2.38 2.22
CA TRP A 228 -15.70 2.61 2.59
C TRP A 228 -15.52 3.88 3.43
N ILE A 229 -16.22 4.96 3.08
CA ILE A 229 -16.23 6.20 3.86
C ILE A 229 -16.71 5.92 5.30
N GLU A 230 -17.84 5.22 5.44
CA GLU A 230 -18.39 4.85 6.75
C GLU A 230 -17.43 3.98 7.57
N PHE A 231 -16.80 2.99 6.92
CA PHE A 231 -15.79 2.16 7.58
C PHE A 231 -14.60 3.00 8.09
N ILE A 232 -14.01 3.84 7.24
CA ILE A 232 -12.86 4.66 7.61
C ILE A 232 -13.21 5.68 8.71
N GLN A 233 -14.43 6.23 8.70
CA GLN A 233 -14.93 7.09 9.76
C GLN A 233 -15.03 6.33 11.10
N SER A 234 -15.63 5.13 11.09
CA SER A 234 -15.77 4.31 12.30
C SER A 234 -14.43 3.91 12.93
N PHE A 235 -13.39 3.78 12.12
CA PHE A 235 -12.06 3.39 12.60
C PHE A 235 -11.38 4.50 13.41
N ARG A 236 -11.65 5.78 13.10
CA ARG A 236 -11.07 6.91 13.84
C ARG A 236 -11.47 6.89 15.32
N ASP A 237 -12.63 6.31 15.62
CA ASP A 237 -13.20 6.26 16.96
C ASP A 237 -12.78 4.99 17.73
N PHE A 238 -12.38 3.92 17.03
CA PHE A 238 -12.15 2.60 17.63
C PHE A 238 -10.87 2.44 18.46
N LEU A 239 -9.79 3.14 18.11
CA LEU A 239 -8.48 3.02 18.79
C LEU A 239 -8.19 4.17 19.76
N ARG A 240 -9.23 4.91 20.14
CA ARG A 240 -9.17 5.93 21.21
C ARG A 240 -9.52 5.35 22.59
N ASP A 241 -10.02 4.12 22.64
CA ASP A 241 -10.31 3.32 23.84
C ASP A 241 -9.23 2.25 24.07
#